data_AF-A0A850DP87-F1
#
_entry.id   AF-A0A850DP87-F1
#
_cell.length_a   1.000
_cell.length_b   1.000
_cell.length_c   1.000
_cell.angle_alpha   90.00
_cell.angle_beta   90.00
_cell.angle_gamma   90.00
#
_symmetry.space_group_name_H-M   'P 1'
#
loop_
_entity.id
_entity.type
_entity.pdbx_description
1 polymer ?
#
loop_
_entity_poly.entity_id
_entity_poly.type
_entity_poly.pdbx_seq_one_letter_code
_entity_poly.pdbx_strand_id
1 'polypeptide(L)' 'MLARQLGAYLDHLVVERGAARNTIGSYRRDLDRYRVFLEGRGITALSQAGERDVGEFLAALRRGDPAANRPPLA' A
#
# COMPACT_ATOMS: atom_id res chain seq x y z
N MET A 1 -11.46 7.69 -4.42
CA MET A 1 -10.95 6.35 -4.77
C MET A 1 -9.50 6.22 -4.30
N LEU A 2 -9.15 5.07 -3.72
CA LEU A 2 -7.88 4.78 -3.03
C LEU A 2 -6.62 5.37 -3.70
N ALA A 3 -6.45 5.20 -5.02
CA ALA A 3 -5.28 5.71 -5.75
C ALA A 3 -5.03 7.22 -5.53
N ARG A 4 -6.09 8.03 -5.49
CA ARG A 4 -5.99 9.48 -5.23
C ARG A 4 -5.55 9.77 -3.80
N GLN A 5 -6.08 9.03 -2.83
CA GLN A 5 -5.76 9.22 -1.41
C GLN A 5 -4.31 8.84 -1.12
N LEU A 6 -3.83 7.75 -1.73
CA LEU A 6 -2.44 7.29 -1.61
C LEU A 6 -1.46 8.23 -2.33
N GLY A 7 -1.83 8.76 -3.49
CA GLY A 7 -1.05 9.79 -4.19
C GLY A 7 -0.85 11.04 -3.35
N ALA A 8 -1.95 11.60 -2.81
CA ALA A 8 -1.90 12.78 -1.95
C ALA A 8 -1.01 12.57 -0.70
N TYR A 9 -1.04 11.39 -0.09
CA TYR A 9 -0.17 11.05 1.03
C TYR A 9 1.32 11.02 0.62
N LEU A 10 1.64 10.43 -0.53
CA LEU A 10 3.01 10.42 -1.03
C LEU A 10 3.51 11.84 -1.35
N ASP A 11 2.68 12.68 -1.96
CA ASP A 11 3.02 14.07 -2.25
C ASP A 11 3.29 14.85 -0.96
N HIS A 12 2.47 14.64 0.07
CA HIS A 12 2.70 15.19 1.41
C HIS A 12 4.04 14.74 2.02
N LEU A 13 4.43 13.46 1.88
CA LEU A 13 5.75 12.98 2.35
C LEU A 13 6.93 13.63 1.61
N VAL A 14 6.78 13.92 0.31
CA VAL A 14 7.81 14.63 -0.45
C VAL A 14 7.97 16.06 0.06
N VAL A 15 6.86 16.78 0.18
CA VAL A 15 6.85 18.22 0.48
C VAL A 15 7.19 18.50 1.94
N GLU A 16 6.56 17.79 2.88
CA GLU A 16 6.65 18.15 4.30
C GLU A 16 7.77 17.42 5.04
N ARG A 17 8.19 16.24 4.56
CA ARG A 17 9.21 15.42 5.24
C ARG A 17 10.54 15.35 4.51
N GLY A 18 10.67 15.99 3.34
CA GLY A 18 11.90 16.00 2.55
C GLY A 18 12.42 14.60 2.24
N ALA A 19 11.54 13.60 2.16
CA ALA A 19 11.95 12.21 2.05
C ALA A 19 12.73 11.96 0.74
N ALA A 20 13.81 11.19 0.83
CA ALA A 20 14.65 10.87 -0.31
C ALA A 20 13.85 10.17 -1.43
N ARG A 21 14.23 10.39 -2.70
CA ARG A 21 13.55 9.80 -3.88
C ARG A 21 13.43 8.27 -3.78
N ASN A 22 14.48 7.61 -3.29
CA ASN A 22 14.51 6.16 -3.11
C ASN A 22 13.50 5.68 -2.07
N THR A 23 13.36 6.43 -0.98
CA THR A 23 12.36 6.18 0.07
C THR A 23 10.95 6.28 -0.52
N ILE A 24 10.62 7.38 -1.20
CA ILE A 24 9.32 7.58 -1.84
C ILE A 24 9.01 6.49 -2.87
N GLY A 25 10.00 6.07 -3.65
CA GLY A 25 9.86 4.95 -4.59
C GLY A 25 9.50 3.63 -3.90
N SER A 26 10.07 3.36 -2.73
CA SER A 26 9.70 2.20 -1.91
C SER A 26 8.27 2.31 -1.40
N TYR A 27 7.92 3.42 -0.74
CA TYR A 27 6.56 3.65 -0.25
C TYR A 27 5.51 3.53 -1.35
N ARG A 28 5.79 4.04 -2.56
CA ARG A 28 4.86 3.91 -3.68
C ARG A 28 4.59 2.46 -4.06
N ARG A 29 5.62 1.61 -4.12
CA ARG A 29 5.45 0.18 -4.41
C ARG A 29 4.63 -0.53 -3.33
N ASP A 30 4.89 -0.20 -2.06
CA ASP A 30 4.19 -0.83 -0.94
C ASP A 30 2.73 -0.40 -0.86
N LEU A 31 2.45 0.90 -1.07
CA LEU A 31 1.09 1.43 -1.12
C LEU A 31 0.32 0.92 -2.33
N ASP A 32 0.97 0.65 -3.47
CA ASP A 32 0.30 0.04 -4.61
C ASP A 32 -0.10 -1.43 -4.33
N ARG A 33 0.75 -2.19 -3.65
CA ARG A 33 0.39 -3.54 -3.16
C ARG A 33 -0.80 -3.47 -2.21
N TYR A 34 -0.81 -2.50 -1.29
CA TYR A 34 -1.91 -2.32 -0.36
C TYR A 34 -3.22 -1.92 -1.06
N ARG A 35 -3.15 -1.01 -2.04
CA ARG A 35 -4.28 -0.63 -2.88
C ARG A 35 -4.92 -1.83 -3.56
N VAL A 36 -4.11 -2.64 -4.27
CA VAL A 36 -4.59 -3.83 -4.97
C VAL A 36 -5.20 -4.84 -3.98
N PHE A 37 -4.60 -5.00 -2.80
CA PHE A 37 -5.14 -5.86 -1.75
C PHE A 37 -6.52 -5.41 -1.26
N LEU A 38 -6.69 -4.11 -0.99
CA LEU A 38 -7.98 -3.55 -0.56
C LEU A 38 -9.03 -3.63 -1.66
N GLU A 39 -8.67 -3.29 -2.90
CA GLU A 39 -9.58 -3.36 -4.05
C GLU A 39 -10.08 -4.79 -4.29
N GLY A 40 -9.21 -5.80 -4.14
CA GLY A 40 -9.59 -7.21 -4.22
C GLY A 40 -10.60 -7.67 -3.16
N ARG A 41 -10.79 -6.88 -2.09
CA ARG A 41 -11.78 -7.10 -1.02
C ARG A 41 -13.01 -6.20 -1.15
N GLY A 42 -13.12 -5.44 -2.24
CA GLY A 42 -14.21 -4.48 -2.46
C GLY A 42 -14.07 -3.20 -1.63
N ILE A 43 -12.92 -2.96 -1.00
CA ILE A 43 -12.64 -1.72 -0.26
C ILE A 43 -12.15 -0.67 -1.26
N THR A 44 -12.85 0.46 -1.36
CA THR A 44 -12.62 1.49 -2.40
C THR A 44 -12.21 2.87 -1.85
N ALA A 45 -12.24 3.02 -0.53
CA ALA A 45 -11.77 4.18 0.21
C ALA A 45 -11.05 3.80 1.50
N LEU A 46 -10.03 4.57 1.88
CA LEU A 46 -9.27 4.31 3.12
C LEU A 46 -10.15 4.32 4.38
N SER A 47 -11.24 5.11 4.38
CA SER A 47 -12.20 5.18 5.49
C SER A 47 -13.00 3.89 5.71
N GLN A 48 -12.97 2.97 4.75
CA GLN A 48 -13.62 1.66 4.84
C GLN A 48 -12.66 0.57 5.34
N ALA A 49 -11.34 0.83 5.32
CA ALA A 49 -10.33 -0.12 5.79
C ALA A 49 -10.22 -0.03 7.32
N GLY A 50 -10.20 -1.18 7.98
CA GLY A 50 -9.99 -1.29 9.42
C GLY A 50 -8.69 -2.00 9.80
N GLU A 51 -8.45 -2.12 11.10
CA GLU A 51 -7.28 -2.84 11.65
C GLU A 51 -7.18 -4.28 11.14
N ARG A 52 -8.32 -4.95 10.96
CA ARG A 52 -8.38 -6.31 10.42
C ARG A 52 -7.79 -6.38 9.01
N ASP A 53 -8.11 -5.44 8.14
CA ASP A 53 -7.59 -5.41 6.76
C ASP A 53 -6.09 -5.19 6.74
N VAL A 54 -5.57 -4.35 7.65
CA VAL A 54 -4.13 -4.15 7.84
C VAL A 54 -3.46 -5.45 8.29
N GLY A 55 -4.03 -6.14 9.29
CA GLY A 55 -3.51 -7.42 9.78
C GLY A 55 -3.49 -8.51 8.71
N GLU A 56 -4.56 -8.60 7.92
CA GLU A 56 -4.65 -9.55 6.80
C GLU A 56 -3.68 -9.19 5.67
N PHE A 57 -3.45 -7.90 5.41
CA PHE A 57 -2.46 -7.45 4.44
C PHE A 57 -1.04 -7.85 4.87
N LEU A 58 -0.68 -7.65 6.14
CA LEU A 58 0.61 -8.09 6.68
C LEU A 58 0.78 -9.62 6.54
N ALA A 59 -0.28 -10.39 6.79
CA ALA A 59 -0.25 -11.83 6.57
C ALA A 59 -0.08 -12.19 5.08
N ALA A 60 -0.71 -11.45 4.17
CA ALA A 60 -0.54 -11.63 2.73
C ALA A 60 0.88 -11.29 2.26
N LEU A 61 1.49 -10.21 2.78
CA LEU A 61 2.87 -9.85 2.49
C LEU A 61 3.85 -10.96 2.87
N ARG A 62 3.67 -11.58 4.05
CA ARG A 62 4.49 -12.71 4.49
C ARG A 62 4.33 -13.96 3.64
N ARG A 63 3.15 -14.19 3.06
CA ARG A 63 2.92 -15.32 2.14
C ARG A 63 3.50 -15.06 0.75
N GLY A 64 3.53 -13.80 0.32
CA GLY A 64 3.79 -13.45 -1.07
C GLY A 64 2.64 -13.85 -1.99
N ASP A 65 2.76 -13.49 -3.26
CA ASP A 65 1.83 -13.85 -4.33
C ASP A 65 2.65 -14.31 -5.56
N PRO A 66 2.86 -15.62 -5.73
CA PRO A 66 3.60 -16.17 -6.86
C PRO A 66 2.93 -15.88 -8.21
N ALA A 67 1.59 -15.83 -8.26
CA ALA A 67 0.86 -15.58 -9.50
C ALA A 67 1.05 -14.13 -9.98
N ALA A 68 1.20 -13.18 -9.06
CA ALA A 68 1.53 -11.79 -9.36
C ALA A 68 3.03 -11.49 -9.38
N ASN A 69 3.91 -12.51 -9.31
CA ASN A 69 5.37 -12.36 -9.17
C ASN A 69 5.78 -11.41 -8.03
N ARG A 70 5.08 -11.50 -6.89
CA ARG A 70 5.36 -10.72 -5.68
C ARG A 70 5.97 -11.66 -4.65
N PRO A 71 7.30 -11.62 -4.44
CA PRO A 71 7.91 -12.47 -3.42
C PRO A 71 7.39 -12.08 -2.03
N PRO A 72 7.45 -13.03 -1.07
CA PRO A 72 7.23 -12.74 0.34
C PRO A 72 8.06 -11.54 0.80
N LEU A 73 7.47 -10.69 1.63
CA LEU A 73 8.19 -9.66 2.39
C LEU A 73 8.11 -10.02 3.87
N ALA A 74 9.29 -10.19 4.49
CA ALA A 74 9.49 -10.36 5.92
C ALA A 74 10.83 -9.74 6.30
#